data_AF-A0A822E3H4-F1
#
_entry.id   AF-A0A822E3H4-F1
#
_cell.length_a   1.000
_cell.length_b   1.000
_cell.length_c   1.000
_cell.angle_alpha   90.00
_cell.angle_beta   90.00
_cell.angle_gamma   90.00
#
_symmetry.space_group_name_H-M   'P 1'
#
loop_
_entity.id
_entity.type
_entity.pdbx_description
1 polymer ?
#
loop_
_entity_poly.entity_id
_entity_poly.type
_entity_poly.pdbx_seq_one_letter_code
_entity_poly.pdbx_strand_id
1 'polypeptide(L)'
;ESLVEGNILVIFEGLDEVPIHVDRSDLIKEINTLLERGIDYDVMHDKLTYSVYEQKEIHNTRDPTIGNRFIITSRIEGNYFEDINFFIPRLTIEDMSNDALKLFCSSYMKCINEISVKTRRVGKESNIAQLYDEITQNKDIFHLAINPQLASGIAAVYNQYEG
;
A
#
# COMPACT_ATOMS: atom_id res chain seq x y z
N GLU A 1 -23.45 15.18 4.50
CA GLU A 1 -22.53 15.40 5.63
C GLU A 1 -21.46 16.36 5.13
N SER A 2 -21.33 17.53 5.73
CA SER A 2 -20.22 18.43 5.39
C SER A 2 -18.93 17.75 5.82
N LEU A 3 -17.91 17.73 4.96
CA LEU A 3 -16.55 17.41 5.39
C LEU A 3 -16.28 18.24 6.64
N VAL A 4 -15.98 17.57 7.76
CA VAL A 4 -15.46 18.29 8.93
C VAL A 4 -14.16 18.91 8.43
N GLU A 5 -14.16 20.24 8.37
CA GLU A 5 -13.09 21.06 7.83
C GLU A 5 -11.73 20.53 8.30
N GLY A 6 -10.86 20.18 7.34
CA GLY A 6 -9.51 19.70 7.63
C GLY A 6 -9.34 18.21 7.96
N ASN A 7 -10.26 17.31 7.62
CA ASN A 7 -10.06 15.85 7.81
C ASN A 7 -9.96 15.07 6.48
N ILE A 8 -8.92 15.36 5.70
CA ILE A 8 -8.66 14.71 4.41
C ILE A 8 -7.52 13.71 4.54
N LEU A 9 -7.68 12.51 3.97
CA LEU A 9 -6.59 11.56 3.75
C LEU A 9 -6.15 11.63 2.30
N VAL A 10 -4.87 11.94 2.08
CA VAL A 10 -4.21 11.90 0.78
C VAL A 10 -3.24 10.73 0.76
N ILE A 11 -3.32 9.91 -0.30
CA ILE A 11 -2.40 8.78 -0.52
C ILE A 11 -1.58 9.09 -1.76
N PHE A 12 -0.27 9.28 -1.58
CA PHE A 12 0.70 9.40 -2.65
C PHE A 12 1.37 8.03 -2.85
N GLU A 13 1.05 7.37 -3.96
CA GLU A 13 1.60 6.05 -4.27
C GLU A 13 2.75 6.13 -5.27
N GLY A 14 3.84 5.41 -5.00
CA GLY A 14 4.96 5.26 -5.96
C GLY A 14 5.74 6.54 -6.22
N LEU A 15 6.04 7.33 -5.18
CA LEU A 15 6.74 8.61 -5.34
C LEU A 15 8.09 8.49 -6.09
N ASP A 16 8.75 7.34 -5.96
CA ASP A 16 10.00 7.05 -6.66
C ASP A 16 9.86 6.89 -8.18
N GLU A 17 8.64 6.70 -8.68
CA GLU A 17 8.34 6.59 -10.11
C GLU A 17 8.10 7.95 -10.77
N VAL A 18 8.13 9.05 -10.01
CA VAL A 18 7.99 10.39 -10.56
C VAL A 18 9.08 10.62 -11.62
N PRO A 19 8.67 10.84 -12.89
CA PRO A 19 9.61 10.88 -14.00
C PRO A 19 10.68 11.94 -13.81
N ILE A 20 11.89 11.68 -14.30
CA ILE A 20 13.04 12.59 -14.20
C ILE A 20 12.78 13.96 -14.85
N HIS A 21 11.85 14.02 -15.82
CA HIS A 21 11.47 15.27 -16.48
C HIS A 21 10.45 16.11 -15.71
N VAL A 22 9.84 15.56 -14.65
CA VAL A 22 9.10 16.32 -13.67
C VAL A 22 10.12 16.88 -12.70
N ASP A 23 10.11 18.20 -12.50
CA ASP A 23 10.95 18.80 -11.49
C ASP A 23 10.51 18.28 -10.12
N ARG A 24 11.28 17.35 -9.56
CA ARG A 24 10.98 16.74 -8.26
C ARG A 24 10.94 17.81 -7.17
N SER A 25 11.70 18.89 -7.30
CA SER A 25 11.68 20.00 -6.36
C SER A 25 10.33 20.71 -6.37
N ASP A 26 9.67 20.83 -7.52
CA ASP A 26 8.30 21.38 -7.61
C ASP A 26 7.30 20.45 -6.91
N LEU A 27 7.39 19.14 -7.12
CA LEU A 27 6.52 18.17 -6.44
C LEU A 27 6.69 18.20 -4.92
N ILE A 28 7.94 18.20 -4.44
CA ILE A 28 8.22 18.28 -3.00
C ILE A 28 7.72 19.61 -2.42
N LYS A 29 7.85 20.71 -3.16
CA LYS A 29 7.32 22.02 -2.76
C LYS A 29 5.80 22.00 -2.63
N GLU A 30 5.10 21.33 -3.54
CA GLU A 30 3.64 21.16 -3.46
C GLU A 30 3.24 20.27 -2.28
N ILE A 31 3.99 19.18 -2.02
CA ILE A 31 3.79 18.33 -0.84
C ILE A 31 4.00 19.13 0.45
N ASN A 32 5.07 19.93 0.54
CA ASN A 32 5.31 20.82 1.67
C ASN A 32 4.16 21.84 1.82
N THR A 33 3.65 22.41 0.73
CA THR A 33 2.52 23.34 0.75
C THR A 33 1.23 22.67 1.26
N LEU A 34 0.97 21.42 0.87
CA LEU A 34 -0.18 20.62 1.34
C LEU A 34 -0.07 20.19 2.81
N LEU A 35 1.16 20.03 3.30
CA LEU A 35 1.44 19.75 4.71
C LEU A 35 1.34 21.03 5.56
N GLU A 36 1.84 22.16 5.04
CA GLU A 36 1.77 23.49 5.68
C GLU A 36 0.36 24.07 5.71
N ARG A 37 -0.48 23.74 4.73
CA ARG A 37 -1.83 24.28 4.58
C ARG A 37 -2.83 23.15 4.64
N GLY A 38 -3.82 23.27 5.53
CA GLY A 38 -4.97 22.37 5.51
C GLY A 38 -5.62 22.36 4.12
N ILE A 39 -6.24 21.24 3.73
CA ILE A 39 -7.05 21.21 2.51
C ILE A 39 -8.48 21.51 2.97
N ASP A 40 -9.09 22.48 2.31
CA ASP A 40 -10.47 22.87 2.51
C ASP A 40 -11.27 22.58 1.24
N TYR A 41 -12.56 22.29 1.40
CA TYR A 41 -13.46 22.06 0.28
C TYR A 41 -14.40 23.25 0.17
N ASP A 42 -14.15 24.10 -0.82
CA ASP A 42 -15.00 25.22 -1.17
C ASP A 42 -16.30 24.69 -1.80
N VAL A 43 -17.33 24.58 -0.96
CA VAL A 43 -18.67 24.13 -1.35
C VAL A 43 -19.30 25.03 -2.40
N MET A 44 -18.97 26.33 -2.42
CA MET A 44 -19.57 27.28 -3.37
C MET A 44 -19.05 27.11 -4.78
N HIS A 45 -17.78 26.70 -4.92
CA HIS A 45 -17.13 26.49 -6.22
C HIS A 45 -16.96 25.02 -6.59
N ASP A 46 -17.39 24.10 -5.72
CA ASP A 46 -17.21 22.64 -5.85
C ASP A 46 -15.73 22.28 -6.13
N LYS A 47 -14.83 22.85 -5.32
CA LYS A 47 -13.38 22.74 -5.54
C LYS A 47 -12.62 22.55 -4.23
N LEU A 48 -11.56 21.76 -4.30
CA LEU A 48 -10.54 21.70 -3.26
C LEU A 48 -9.64 22.93 -3.33
N THR A 49 -9.43 23.58 -2.20
CA THR A 49 -8.55 24.74 -2.04
C THR A 49 -7.66 24.57 -0.82
N TYR A 50 -6.63 25.38 -0.70
CA TYR A 50 -5.84 25.44 0.52
C TYR A 50 -6.53 26.29 1.58
N SER A 51 -6.48 25.86 2.84
CA SER A 51 -6.98 26.66 3.96
C SER A 51 -6.20 27.97 4.07
N VAL A 52 -6.89 29.04 4.44
CA VAL A 52 -6.29 30.37 4.67
C VAL A 52 -5.38 30.35 5.91
N TYR A 53 -5.58 29.38 6.81
CA TYR A 53 -4.73 29.15 7.98
C TYR A 53 -3.47 28.37 7.59
N GLU A 54 -2.31 29.01 7.75
CA GLU A 54 -1.01 28.34 7.77
C GLU A 54 -0.88 27.50 9.05
N GLN A 55 -0.66 26.20 8.91
CA GLN A 55 -0.21 25.34 10.00
C GLN A 55 1.27 25.64 10.26
N LYS A 56 1.55 26.74 10.98
CA LYS A 56 2.92 27.20 11.30
C LYS A 56 3.69 26.23 12.18
N GLU A 57 2.99 25.33 12.86
CA GLU A 57 3.55 24.17 13.52
C GLU A 57 2.66 22.98 13.19
N ILE A 58 3.15 22.02 12.40
CA ILE A 58 2.70 20.62 12.54
C ILE A 58 3.30 20.11 13.86
N HIS A 59 2.93 20.75 14.97
CA HIS A 59 2.75 19.96 16.16
C HIS A 59 1.70 18.96 15.74
N ASN A 60 2.11 17.68 15.63
CA ASN A 60 1.23 16.54 15.84
C ASN A 60 0.07 17.05 16.66
N THR A 61 -1.06 17.32 16.01
CA THR A 61 -2.22 17.81 16.72
C THR A 61 -2.39 16.77 17.81
N ARG A 62 -2.31 17.19 19.09
CA ARG A 62 -2.42 16.24 20.21
C ARG A 62 -3.70 15.40 20.06
N ASP A 63 -4.63 15.92 19.28
CA ASP A 63 -5.73 15.22 18.66
C ASP A 63 -5.38 14.71 17.23
N PRO A 64 -5.09 13.40 17.05
CA PRO A 64 -4.88 12.81 15.73
C PRO A 64 -6.15 12.80 14.85
N THR A 65 -7.30 13.22 15.39
CA THR A 65 -8.59 13.26 14.68
C THR A 65 -8.84 14.52 13.86
N ILE A 66 -7.87 15.45 13.84
CA ILE A 66 -7.96 16.75 13.16
C ILE A 66 -6.74 16.93 12.26
N GLY A 67 -6.93 17.44 11.04
CA GLY A 67 -5.87 17.81 10.11
C GLY A 67 -5.73 16.86 8.91
N ASN A 68 -5.09 17.36 7.84
CA ASN A 68 -4.77 16.54 6.69
C ASN A 68 -3.86 15.38 7.11
N ARG A 69 -4.16 14.19 6.60
CA ARG A 69 -3.34 12.99 6.77
C ARG A 69 -2.75 12.60 5.44
N PHE A 70 -1.49 12.19 5.46
CA PHE A 70 -0.77 11.78 4.27
C PHE A 70 -0.21 10.38 4.49
N ILE A 71 -0.41 9.50 3.51
CA ILE A 71 0.33 8.25 3.38
C ILE A 71 1.12 8.36 2.09
N ILE A 72 2.44 8.20 2.19
CA ILE A 72 3.33 8.24 1.04
C ILE A 72 4.02 6.89 0.93
N THR A 73 3.89 6.23 -0.23
CA THR A 73 4.59 4.98 -0.52
C THR A 73 5.69 5.22 -1.55
N SER A 74 6.80 4.53 -1.37
CA SER A 74 7.96 4.61 -2.25
C SER A 74 8.82 3.37 -2.04
N ARG A 75 9.61 2.99 -3.06
CA ARG A 75 10.77 2.11 -2.84
C ARG A 75 11.79 2.78 -1.92
N ILE A 76 12.53 1.98 -1.16
CA ILE A 76 13.59 2.46 -0.25
C ILE A 76 14.66 3.26 -1.01
N GLU A 77 15.05 2.81 -2.21
CA GLU A 77 16.05 3.49 -3.04
C GLU A 77 15.58 4.84 -3.58
N GLY A 78 14.26 5.07 -3.66
CA GLY A 78 13.66 6.33 -4.07
C GLY A 78 13.20 7.21 -2.90
N ASN A 79 13.59 6.86 -1.67
CA ASN A 79 13.23 7.59 -0.47
C ASN A 79 14.07 8.88 -0.35
N TYR A 80 13.66 9.90 -1.10
CA TYR A 80 14.21 11.25 -1.04
C TYR A 80 13.37 12.16 -0.13
N PHE A 81 12.91 11.64 1.01
CA PHE A 81 12.12 12.44 1.98
C PHE A 81 12.97 13.43 2.79
N GLU A 82 14.24 13.63 2.45
CA GLU A 82 15.12 14.60 3.11
C GLU A 82 14.66 16.05 2.87
N ASP A 83 13.98 16.30 1.74
CA ASP A 83 13.53 17.64 1.34
C ASP A 83 12.11 17.98 1.85
N ILE A 84 11.46 17.07 2.58
CA ILE A 84 10.18 17.36 3.25
C ILE A 84 10.48 18.02 4.59
N ASN A 85 9.96 19.23 4.79
CA ASN A 85 10.25 20.08 5.95
C ASN A 85 9.57 19.62 7.26
N PHE A 86 9.01 18.41 7.27
CA PHE A 86 8.22 17.87 8.36
C PHE A 86 8.75 16.53 8.84
N PHE A 87 8.61 16.28 10.13
CA PHE A 87 8.86 14.95 10.66
C PHE A 87 7.80 13.98 10.14
N ILE A 88 8.22 13.03 9.30
CA ILE A 88 7.37 11.95 8.80
C ILE A 88 7.80 10.65 9.48
N PRO A 89 6.91 10.02 10.29
CA PRO A 89 7.14 8.65 10.75
C PRO A 89 7.33 7.71 9.57
N ARG A 90 8.41 6.94 9.58
CA ARG A 90 8.73 5.98 8.50
C ARG A 90 8.40 4.57 8.95
N LEU A 91 7.66 3.86 8.10
CA LEU A 91 7.38 2.43 8.25
C LEU A 91 7.95 1.70 7.03
N THR A 92 8.75 0.67 7.28
CA THR A 92 9.20 -0.24 6.22
C THR A 92 8.26 -1.43 6.20
N ILE A 93 7.71 -1.75 5.02
CA ILE A 93 6.96 -2.98 4.81
C ILE A 93 7.98 -4.06 4.47
N GLU A 94 8.11 -5.04 5.36
CA GLU A 94 9.03 -6.16 5.19
C GLU A 94 8.38 -7.31 4.42
N ASP A 95 9.20 -8.27 4.01
CA ASP A 95 8.74 -9.52 3.41
C ASP A 95 7.82 -10.30 4.37
N MET A 96 7.00 -11.19 3.80
CA MET A 96 6.13 -12.05 4.59
C MET A 96 6.94 -12.97 5.50
N SER A 97 6.54 -13.03 6.77
CA SER A 97 6.99 -14.08 7.68
C SER A 97 6.48 -15.46 7.22
N ASN A 98 7.05 -16.54 7.76
CA ASN A 98 6.59 -17.90 7.49
C ASN A 98 5.09 -18.08 7.78
N ASP A 99 4.61 -17.52 8.89
CA ASP A 99 3.20 -17.60 9.27
C ASP A 99 2.32 -16.81 8.30
N ALA A 100 2.78 -15.65 7.84
CA ALA A 100 2.07 -14.86 6.83
C ALA A 100 2.02 -15.58 5.49
N LEU A 101 3.12 -16.20 5.05
CA LEU A 101 3.17 -17.00 3.82
C LEU A 101 2.24 -18.23 3.92
N LYS A 102 2.22 -18.92 5.06
CA LYS A 102 1.30 -20.04 5.30
C LYS A 102 -0.16 -19.61 5.23
N LEU A 103 -0.48 -18.46 5.82
CA LEU A 103 -1.82 -17.88 5.78
C LEU A 103 -2.22 -17.46 4.36
N PHE A 104 -1.28 -16.86 3.62
CA PHE A 104 -1.45 -16.51 2.22
C PHE A 104 -1.80 -17.74 1.38
N CYS A 105 -0.96 -18.79 1.43
CA CYS A 105 -1.19 -20.03 0.69
C CYS A 105 -2.55 -20.64 1.04
N SER A 106 -2.86 -20.70 2.34
CA SER A 106 -4.11 -21.29 2.81
C SER A 106 -5.34 -20.52 2.28
N SER A 107 -5.28 -19.18 2.32
CA SER A 107 -6.35 -18.31 1.85
C SER A 107 -6.51 -18.40 0.33
N TYR A 108 -5.39 -18.42 -0.40
CA TYR A 108 -5.38 -18.56 -1.85
C TYR A 108 -6.03 -19.87 -2.30
N MET A 109 -5.58 -21.01 -1.74
CA MET A 109 -6.11 -22.33 -2.10
C MET A 109 -7.60 -22.45 -1.76
N LYS A 110 -8.03 -21.87 -0.64
CA LYS A 110 -9.45 -21.81 -0.29
C LYS A 110 -10.26 -21.05 -1.37
N CYS A 111 -9.80 -19.88 -1.82
CA CYS A 111 -10.47 -19.12 -2.87
C CYS A 111 -10.57 -19.91 -4.18
N ILE A 112 -9.50 -20.60 -4.59
CA ILE A 112 -9.51 -21.43 -5.80
C ILE A 112 -10.51 -22.58 -5.69
N ASN A 113 -10.56 -23.26 -4.54
CA ASN A 113 -11.53 -24.34 -4.30
C ASN A 113 -12.98 -23.81 -4.36
N GLU A 114 -13.26 -22.66 -3.75
CA GLU A 114 -14.59 -22.03 -3.81
C GLU A 114 -15.01 -21.68 -5.24
N ILE A 115 -14.09 -21.19 -6.08
CA ILE A 115 -14.35 -20.90 -7.50
C ILE A 115 -14.60 -22.20 -8.28
N SER A 116 -13.82 -23.25 -8.01
CA SER A 116 -13.94 -24.55 -8.70
C SER A 116 -15.29 -25.21 -8.43
N VAL A 117 -15.74 -25.21 -7.17
CA VAL A 117 -17.07 -25.70 -6.77
C VAL A 117 -18.18 -24.94 -7.48
N LYS A 118 -18.11 -23.60 -7.51
CA LYS A 118 -19.11 -22.76 -8.19
C LYS A 118 -19.17 -23.02 -9.69
N THR A 119 -18.05 -23.30 -10.32
CA THR A 119 -17.93 -23.51 -11.77
C THR A 119 -18.16 -24.95 -12.23
N ARG A 120 -18.49 -25.87 -11.31
CA ARG A 120 -18.66 -27.33 -11.56
C ARG A 120 -17.46 -27.97 -12.26
N ARG A 121 -16.28 -27.37 -12.18
CA ARG A 121 -15.05 -28.04 -12.60
C ARG A 121 -14.77 -29.10 -11.54
N VAL A 122 -14.67 -30.37 -11.97
CA VAL A 122 -14.19 -31.46 -11.12
C VAL A 122 -12.68 -31.29 -10.98
N GLY A 123 -12.28 -30.28 -10.20
CA GLY A 123 -10.89 -30.12 -9.78
C GLY A 123 -10.59 -31.11 -8.66
N LYS A 124 -9.38 -31.66 -8.63
CA LYS A 124 -8.83 -32.35 -7.46
C LYS A 124 -9.08 -31.48 -6.22
N GLU A 125 -9.51 -32.07 -5.10
CA GLU A 125 -9.48 -31.37 -3.82
C GLU A 125 -8.04 -30.98 -3.53
N SER A 126 -7.70 -29.73 -3.80
CA SER A 126 -6.37 -29.22 -3.52
C SER A 126 -6.24 -29.11 -2.01
N ASN A 127 -5.29 -29.84 -1.44
CA ASN A 127 -5.03 -29.74 -0.01
C ASN A 127 -4.47 -28.35 0.26
N ILE A 128 -5.19 -27.57 1.08
CA ILE A 128 -4.86 -26.20 1.45
C ILE A 128 -3.43 -26.07 1.98
N ALA A 129 -2.89 -27.12 2.61
CA ALA A 129 -1.52 -27.16 3.11
C ALA A 129 -0.45 -27.46 2.05
N GLN A 130 -0.82 -28.09 0.92
CA GLN A 130 0.14 -28.64 -0.04
C GLN A 130 0.99 -27.56 -0.72
N LEU A 131 0.39 -26.44 -1.13
CA LEU A 131 1.14 -25.34 -1.75
C LEU A 131 2.23 -24.79 -0.82
N TYR A 132 1.92 -24.60 0.47
CA TYR A 132 2.90 -24.12 1.43
C TYR A 132 4.03 -25.14 1.68
N ASP A 133 3.67 -26.42 1.84
CA ASP A 133 4.63 -27.48 2.07
C ASP A 133 5.59 -27.64 0.87
N GLU A 134 5.08 -27.53 -0.36
CA GLU A 134 5.91 -27.60 -1.56
C GLU A 134 6.81 -26.37 -1.74
N ILE A 135 6.30 -25.17 -1.47
CA ILE A 135 7.11 -23.94 -1.46
C ILE A 135 8.26 -24.06 -0.46
N THR A 136 7.98 -24.54 0.76
CA THR A 136 8.98 -24.60 1.84
C THR A 136 10.01 -25.72 1.67
N GLN A 137 9.72 -26.76 0.89
CA GLN A 137 10.69 -27.81 0.55
C GLN A 137 11.78 -27.32 -0.40
N ASN A 138 11.50 -26.30 -1.21
CA ASN A 138 12.48 -25.71 -2.12
C ASN A 138 12.93 -24.33 -1.61
N LYS A 139 14.17 -24.26 -1.12
CA LYS A 139 14.73 -23.04 -0.52
C LYS A 139 14.69 -21.83 -1.45
N ASP A 140 14.93 -22.02 -2.75
CA ASP A 140 14.95 -20.91 -3.71
C ASP A 140 13.54 -20.39 -3.97
N ILE A 141 12.56 -21.29 -4.12
CA ILE A 141 11.15 -20.92 -4.27
C ILE A 141 10.66 -20.23 -2.99
N PHE A 142 11.03 -20.74 -1.83
CA PHE A 142 10.71 -20.13 -0.55
C PHE A 142 11.25 -18.69 -0.44
N HIS A 143 12.51 -18.45 -0.81
CA HIS A 143 13.10 -17.11 -0.81
C HIS A 143 12.44 -16.14 -1.79
N LEU A 144 11.81 -16.63 -2.85
CA LEU A 144 10.98 -15.80 -3.73
C LEU A 144 9.60 -15.58 -3.11
N ALA A 145 9.01 -16.62 -2.53
CA ALA A 145 7.64 -16.61 -2.01
C ALA A 145 7.44 -15.76 -0.75
N ILE A 146 8.50 -15.38 -0.03
CA ILE A 146 8.35 -14.39 1.05
C ILE A 146 7.93 -13.01 0.51
N ASN A 147 8.20 -12.70 -0.77
CA ASN A 147 7.63 -11.54 -1.43
C ASN A 147 6.17 -11.86 -1.88
N PRO A 148 5.17 -11.09 -1.45
CA PRO A 148 3.76 -11.40 -1.72
C PRO A 148 3.37 -11.38 -3.19
N GLN A 149 4.01 -10.55 -4.02
CA GLN A 149 3.75 -10.52 -5.46
C GLN A 149 4.28 -11.80 -6.14
N LEU A 150 5.50 -12.22 -5.77
CA LEU A 150 6.08 -13.46 -6.28
C LEU A 150 5.32 -14.69 -5.77
N ALA A 151 4.90 -14.70 -4.49
CA ALA A 151 4.03 -15.76 -3.94
C ALA A 151 2.76 -15.93 -4.77
N SER A 152 2.15 -14.81 -5.18
CA SER A 152 0.96 -14.81 -6.04
C SER A 152 1.24 -15.42 -7.42
N GLY A 153 2.39 -15.10 -8.01
CA GLY A 153 2.85 -15.70 -9.26
C GLY A 153 3.09 -17.21 -9.13
N ILE A 154 3.80 -17.64 -8.08
CA ILE A 154 4.09 -19.05 -7.79
C ILE A 154 2.78 -19.82 -7.59
N ALA A 155 1.85 -19.29 -6.80
CA ALA A 155 0.55 -19.92 -6.55
C ALA A 155 -0.30 -20.04 -7.83
N ALA A 156 -0.27 -19.02 -8.70
CA ALA A 156 -0.95 -19.05 -9.98
C ALA A 156 -0.37 -20.11 -10.92
N VAL A 157 0.96 -20.22 -11.00
CA VAL A 157 1.65 -21.26 -11.79
C VAL A 157 1.35 -22.64 -11.23
N TYR A 158 1.46 -22.83 -9.91
CA TYR A 158 1.13 -24.10 -9.25
C TYR A 158 -0.27 -24.59 -9.62
N ASN A 159 -1.27 -23.70 -9.57
CA ASN A 159 -2.64 -24.04 -9.92
C ASN A 159 -2.85 -24.37 -11.41
N GLN A 160 -1.99 -23.91 -12.31
CA GLN A 160 -2.05 -24.29 -13.73
C GLN A 160 -1.48 -25.68 -14.00
N TYR A 161 -0.54 -26.15 -13.16
CA TYR A 161 0.09 -27.47 -13.31
C TYR A 161 -0.67 -28.57 -12.57
N GLU A 162 -1.26 -28.26 -11.41
CA GLU A 162 -1.99 -29.23 -10.58
C GLU A 162 -3.51 -29.28 -10.84
N GLY A 163 -4.07 -28.29 -11.55
CA GLY A 163 -5.49 -28.18 -11.90
C GLY A 163 -5.86 -28.77 -13.26
#